data_AF-T2DN33-F1
#
_entry.id   AF-T2DN33-F1
#
_cell.length_a   1.000
_cell.length_b   1.000
_cell.length_c   1.000
_cell.angle_alpha   90.00
_cell.angle_beta   90.00
_cell.angle_gamma   90.00
#
_symmetry.space_group_name_H-M   'P 1'
#
loop_
_entity.id
_entity.type
_entity.pdbx_description
1 polymer ?
#
loop_
_entity_poly.entity_id
_entity_poly.type
_entity_poly.pdbx_seq_one_letter_code
_entity_poly.pdbx_strand_id
1 'polypeptide(L)'
;MIESDFTRAVHKKIPATVRKWKINDNFFGGVSDAFYRRLDGVGSPTWVEYKYIKALPKRESTLIVPKLSAQQRVWLEEAEAAGEKAFVIVGYKSKGVVYALDELDGITCEEFQKRLQSYQQLADVITASVQM
;
A
#
# COMPACT_ATOMS: atom_id res chain seq x y z
N MET A 1 -15.42 -9.18 -0.50
CA MET A 1 -14.34 -8.33 0.04
C MET A 1 -14.15 -7.17 -0.91
N ILE A 2 -14.18 -5.97 -0.36
CA ILE A 2 -13.81 -4.73 -1.07
C ILE A 2 -12.50 -4.18 -0.50
N GLU A 3 -11.90 -3.21 -1.16
CA GLU A 3 -10.65 -2.57 -0.75
C GLU A 3 -10.65 -2.11 0.71
N SER A 4 -11.71 -1.42 1.13
CA SER A 4 -11.89 -0.97 2.52
C SER A 4 -11.87 -2.13 3.55
N ASP A 5 -12.37 -3.32 3.19
CA ASP A 5 -12.30 -4.50 4.05
C ASP A 5 -10.87 -5.07 4.14
N PHE A 6 -10.16 -5.08 3.00
CA PHE A 6 -8.78 -5.53 2.91
C PHE A 6 -7.86 -4.62 3.74
N THR A 7 -7.93 -3.30 3.56
CA THR A 7 -7.19 -2.32 4.36
C THR A 7 -7.45 -2.51 5.86
N ARG A 8 -8.72 -2.70 6.24
CA ARG A 8 -9.10 -2.98 7.63
C ARG A 8 -8.48 -4.27 8.16
N ALA A 9 -8.39 -5.31 7.34
CA ALA A 9 -7.80 -6.59 7.73
C ALA A 9 -6.28 -6.47 7.98
N VAL A 10 -5.56 -5.73 7.13
CA VAL A 10 -4.13 -5.42 7.33
C VAL A 10 -3.92 -4.55 8.56
N HIS A 11 -4.71 -3.48 8.74
CA HIS A 11 -4.61 -2.55 9.88
C HIS A 11 -4.75 -3.23 11.25
N LYS A 12 -5.55 -4.30 11.33
CA LYS A 12 -5.72 -5.10 12.55
C LYS A 12 -4.44 -5.85 12.96
N LYS A 13 -3.50 -6.06 12.04
CA LYS A 13 -2.25 -6.78 12.28
C LYS A 13 -1.07 -5.87 12.64
N ILE A 14 -1.17 -4.58 12.33
CA ILE A 14 -0.15 -3.58 12.65
C ILE A 14 -0.13 -3.32 14.17
N PRO A 15 1.06 -3.35 14.82
CA PRO A 15 1.21 -3.21 16.26
C PRO A 15 0.75 -1.84 16.77
N ALA A 16 0.40 -1.78 18.06
CA ALA A 16 -0.09 -0.56 18.70
C ALA A 16 0.96 0.55 18.82
N THR A 17 2.25 0.23 18.65
CA THR A 17 3.37 1.18 18.64
C THR A 17 3.40 2.05 17.37
N VAL A 18 2.65 1.66 16.34
CA VAL A 18 2.50 2.40 15.08
C VAL A 18 1.16 3.11 15.07
N ARG A 19 1.19 4.45 14.94
CA ARG A 19 0.01 5.26 14.66
C ARG A 19 -0.46 4.95 13.25
N LYS A 20 -1.74 4.64 13.13
CA LYS A 20 -2.42 4.37 11.87
C LYS A 20 -3.44 5.47 11.62
N TRP A 21 -3.36 6.11 10.47
CA TRP A 21 -4.41 7.01 10.01
C TRP A 21 -4.94 6.47 8.68
N LYS A 22 -6.18 6.00 8.69
CA LYS A 22 -6.92 5.73 7.46
C LYS A 22 -7.58 7.03 7.04
N ILE A 23 -7.29 7.47 5.82
CA ILE A 23 -7.66 8.79 5.34
C ILE A 23 -8.89 8.65 4.44
N ASN A 24 -9.82 9.58 4.62
CA ASN A 24 -10.93 9.81 3.71
C ASN A 24 -11.14 11.33 3.68
N ASP A 25 -10.56 11.97 2.68
CA ASP A 25 -10.58 13.42 2.53
C ASP A 25 -11.61 13.83 1.47
N ASN A 26 -12.58 14.65 1.87
CA ASN A 26 -13.64 15.14 0.97
C ASN A 26 -13.31 16.50 0.34
N PHE A 27 -12.21 17.12 0.74
CA PHE A 27 -11.80 18.47 0.33
C PHE A 27 -10.64 18.44 -0.66
N PHE A 28 -9.74 17.46 -0.52
CA PHE A 28 -8.62 17.25 -1.42
C PHE A 28 -8.72 15.90 -2.12
N GLY A 29 -8.70 15.93 -3.45
CA GLY A 29 -8.69 14.72 -4.25
C GLY A 29 -7.35 13.98 -4.15
N GLY A 30 -7.40 12.66 -4.18
CA GLY A 30 -6.23 11.81 -4.42
C GLY A 30 -5.23 11.70 -3.27
N VAL A 31 -5.52 12.21 -2.08
CA VAL A 31 -4.73 11.90 -0.88
C VAL A 31 -4.65 10.38 -0.70
N SER A 32 -3.48 9.85 -0.34
CA SER A 32 -3.31 8.40 -0.18
C SER A 32 -4.22 7.84 0.92
N ASP A 33 -4.66 6.59 0.76
CA ASP A 33 -5.60 5.94 1.68
C ASP A 33 -5.14 5.84 3.14
N ALA A 34 -3.82 5.80 3.39
CA ALA A 34 -3.29 5.63 4.72
C ALA A 34 -1.93 6.29 4.95
N PHE A 35 -1.74 6.71 6.20
CA PHE A 35 -0.49 7.23 6.73
C PHE A 35 -0.13 6.50 8.02
N TYR A 36 1.16 6.19 8.18
CA TYR A 36 1.71 5.51 9.33
C TYR A 36 2.92 6.24 9.87
N ARG A 37 3.06 6.25 11.20
CA ARG A 37 4.27 6.70 11.87
C ARG A 37 4.41 6.04 13.22
N ARG A 38 5.62 5.96 13.75
CA ARG A 38 5.83 5.51 15.14
C ARG A 38 5.28 6.53 16.13
N LEU A 39 4.80 6.02 17.27
CA LEU A 39 4.26 6.86 18.34
C LEU A 39 5.34 7.62 19.13
N ASP A 40 6.56 7.12 19.17
CA ASP A 40 7.71 7.74 19.84
C ASP A 40 8.42 8.80 18.98
N GLY A 41 7.96 9.01 17.74
CA GLY A 41 8.48 10.03 16.83
C GLY A 41 9.83 9.67 16.18
N VAL A 42 10.35 8.46 16.39
CA VAL A 42 11.59 7.98 15.76
C VAL A 42 11.25 7.22 14.47
N GLY A 43 12.03 7.38 13.40
CA GLY A 43 11.80 6.70 12.11
C GLY A 43 11.28 7.62 11.01
N SER A 44 10.95 7.05 9.85
CA SER A 44 10.38 7.78 8.72
C SER A 44 8.86 7.54 8.65
N PRO A 45 8.02 8.56 8.45
CA PRO A 45 6.62 8.34 8.13
C PRO A 45 6.44 7.53 6.85
N THR A 46 5.32 6.82 6.74
CA THR A 46 5.00 6.02 5.54
C THR A 46 3.61 6.33 5.04
N TRP A 47 3.48 6.64 3.76
CA TRP A 47 2.24 6.72 3.02
C TRP A 47 1.97 5.39 2.29
N VAL A 48 0.73 4.94 2.33
CA VAL A 48 0.31 3.76 1.57
C VAL A 48 -1.03 4.02 0.92
N GLU A 49 -1.05 3.82 -0.39
CA GLU A 49 -2.28 3.68 -1.15
C GLU A 49 -2.67 2.20 -1.23
N TYR A 50 -3.93 1.89 -1.01
CA TYR A 50 -4.45 0.54 -1.15
C TYR A 50 -5.24 0.41 -2.45
N LYS A 51 -5.04 -0.72 -3.13
CA LYS A 51 -5.86 -1.13 -4.27
C LYS A 51 -6.33 -2.55 -4.06
N TYR A 52 -7.40 -2.95 -4.74
CA TYR A 52 -7.88 -4.33 -4.64
C TYR A 52 -8.38 -4.87 -5.98
N ILE A 53 -7.88 -6.04 -6.35
CA ILE A 53 -8.34 -6.77 -7.55
C ILE A 53 -9.20 -7.98 -7.16
N LYS A 54 -10.30 -8.18 -7.88
CA LYS A 54 -11.23 -9.29 -7.62
C LYS A 54 -10.79 -10.60 -8.27
N ALA A 55 -10.02 -10.51 -9.35
CA ALA A 55 -9.55 -11.65 -10.12
C ALA A 55 -8.16 -11.36 -10.67
N LEU A 56 -7.36 -12.41 -10.82
CA LEU A 56 -6.08 -12.35 -11.52
C LEU A 56 -6.32 -12.47 -13.04
N PRO A 57 -5.49 -11.83 -13.87
CA PRO A 57 -5.46 -12.10 -15.31
C PRO A 57 -5.22 -13.59 -15.59
N LYS A 58 -5.82 -14.10 -16.68
CA LYS A 58 -5.62 -15.51 -17.08
C LYS A 58 -4.23 -15.80 -17.62
N ARG A 59 -3.55 -14.80 -18.19
CA ARG A 59 -2.20 -14.94 -18.76
C ARG A 59 -1.19 -14.44 -17.74
N GLU A 60 -0.16 -15.25 -17.53
CA GLU A 60 0.93 -14.94 -16.59
C GLU A 60 1.70 -13.68 -16.96
N SER A 61 1.83 -13.38 -18.25
CA SER A 61 2.52 -12.19 -18.76
C SER A 61 1.70 -10.89 -18.68
N THR A 62 0.40 -10.96 -18.37
CA THR A 62 -0.42 -9.75 -18.28
C THR A 62 -0.04 -8.95 -17.04
N LEU A 63 0.22 -7.66 -17.23
CA LEU A 63 0.57 -6.75 -16.14
C LEU A 63 -0.62 -6.48 -15.22
N ILE A 64 -0.36 -6.54 -13.93
CA ILE A 64 -1.26 -6.07 -12.88
C ILE A 64 -0.77 -4.67 -12.47
N VAL A 65 -1.50 -3.67 -12.96
CA VAL A 65 -1.24 -2.25 -12.71
C VAL A 65 -2.16 -1.79 -11.57
N PRO A 66 -1.67 -1.10 -10.52
CA PRO A 66 -2.50 -0.63 -9.42
C PRO A 66 -3.59 0.39 -9.82
N LYS A 67 -3.48 1.02 -11.00
CA LYS A 67 -4.42 2.03 -11.55
C LYS A 67 -4.65 3.22 -10.60
N LEU A 68 -3.55 3.89 -10.23
CA LEU A 68 -3.61 5.15 -9.49
C LEU A 68 -4.23 6.25 -10.34
N SER A 69 -4.95 7.18 -9.70
CA SER A 69 -5.22 8.47 -10.34
C SER A 69 -3.92 9.30 -10.43
N ALA A 70 -3.89 10.29 -11.33
CA ALA A 70 -2.73 11.18 -11.45
C ALA A 70 -2.39 11.84 -10.10
N GLN A 71 -3.41 12.28 -9.36
CA GLN A 71 -3.21 12.94 -8.07
C GLN A 71 -2.71 11.99 -6.99
N GLN A 72 -3.16 10.73 -6.98
CA GLN A 72 -2.65 9.71 -6.05
C GLN A 72 -1.16 9.44 -6.26
N ARG A 73 -0.74 9.39 -7.53
CA ARG A 73 0.68 9.26 -7.88
C ARG A 73 1.48 10.47 -7.39
N VAL A 74 1.00 11.69 -7.65
CA VAL A 74 1.67 12.93 -7.20
C VAL A 74 1.89 12.92 -5.69
N TRP A 75 0.88 12.58 -4.88
CA TRP A 75 1.03 12.51 -3.42
C TRP A 75 2.12 11.53 -2.96
N LEU A 76 2.21 10.36 -3.59
CA LEU A 76 3.21 9.36 -3.24
C LEU A 76 4.62 9.81 -3.65
N GLU A 77 4.76 10.41 -4.84
CA GLU A 77 6.03 10.92 -5.36
C GLU A 77 6.52 12.14 -4.55
N GLU A 78 5.62 13.04 -4.16
CA GLU A 78 5.94 14.18 -3.29
C GLU A 78 6.38 13.73 -1.89
N ALA A 79 5.74 12.70 -1.33
CA ALA A 79 6.15 12.11 -0.06
C ALA A 79 7.57 11.53 -0.13
N GLU A 80 7.89 10.77 -1.18
CA GLU A 80 9.25 10.24 -1.38
C GLU A 80 10.27 11.37 -1.56
N ALA A 81 9.93 12.40 -2.34
CA ALA A 81 10.78 13.59 -2.52
C ALA A 81 11.01 14.36 -1.21
N ALA A 82 10.07 14.31 -0.27
CA ALA A 82 10.18 14.88 1.07
C ALA A 82 11.00 14.01 2.05
N GLY A 83 11.51 12.85 1.60
CA GLY A 83 12.27 11.91 2.44
C GLY A 83 11.40 10.97 3.28
N GLU A 84 10.10 10.92 3.00
CA GLU A 84 9.17 9.97 3.59
C GLU A 84 9.14 8.66 2.78
N LYS A 85 8.56 7.61 3.33
CA LYS A 85 8.34 6.37 2.59
C LYS A 85 6.97 6.37 1.93
N ALA A 86 6.89 5.84 0.72
CA ALA A 86 5.62 5.71 0.00
C ALA A 86 5.63 4.42 -0.83
N PHE A 87 4.51 3.70 -0.81
CA PHE A 87 4.31 2.52 -1.66
C PHE A 87 2.83 2.18 -1.83
N VAL A 88 2.52 1.27 -2.74
CA VAL A 88 1.14 0.83 -2.99
C VAL A 88 0.98 -0.62 -2.56
N ILE A 89 -0.14 -0.96 -1.92
CA ILE A 89 -0.50 -2.37 -1.65
C ILE A 89 -1.69 -2.76 -2.51
N VAL A 90 -1.50 -3.75 -3.38
CA VAL A 90 -2.58 -4.34 -4.18
C VAL A 90 -3.04 -5.65 -3.55
N GLY A 91 -4.25 -5.67 -3.02
CA GLY A 91 -4.88 -6.85 -2.41
C GLY A 91 -5.55 -7.78 -3.43
N TYR A 92 -5.51 -9.07 -3.14
CA TYR A 92 -6.23 -10.15 -3.83
C TYR A 92 -6.60 -11.26 -2.84
N LYS A 93 -7.90 -11.53 -2.68
CA LYS A 93 -8.43 -12.46 -1.66
C LYS A 93 -7.90 -12.04 -0.26
N SER A 94 -7.23 -12.94 0.45
CA SER A 94 -6.67 -12.71 1.79
C SER A 94 -5.17 -12.40 1.80
N LYS A 95 -4.63 -11.99 0.65
CA LYS A 95 -3.22 -11.68 0.44
C LYS A 95 -3.06 -10.41 -0.38
N GLY A 96 -1.85 -9.87 -0.49
CA GLY A 96 -1.56 -8.74 -1.37
C GLY A 96 -0.08 -8.64 -1.72
N VAL A 97 0.24 -7.66 -2.55
CA VAL A 97 1.61 -7.37 -2.98
C VAL A 97 1.90 -5.89 -2.74
N VAL A 98 3.08 -5.61 -2.20
CA VAL A 98 3.62 -4.25 -2.06
C VAL A 98 4.34 -3.90 -3.36
N TYR A 99 4.03 -2.75 -3.93
CA TYR A 99 4.65 -2.16 -5.12
C TYR A 99 5.46 -0.93 -4.70
N ALA A 100 6.73 -0.89 -5.07
CA ALA A 100 7.52 0.34 -5.00
C ALA A 100 7.05 1.35 -6.08
N LEU A 101 7.45 2.61 -5.95
CA LEU A 101 6.98 3.68 -6.85
C LEU A 101 7.46 3.49 -8.30
N ASP A 102 8.61 2.86 -8.51
CA ASP A 102 9.16 2.50 -9.82
C ASP A 102 8.45 1.27 -10.45
N GLU A 103 7.62 0.56 -9.70
CA GLU A 103 6.85 -0.60 -10.18
C GLU A 103 5.39 -0.25 -10.56
N LEU A 104 5.00 1.02 -10.48
CA LEU A 104 3.60 1.44 -10.63
C LEU A 104 3.05 1.27 -12.04
N ASP A 105 3.90 1.07 -13.03
CA ASP A 105 3.51 0.72 -14.40
C ASP A 105 3.12 -0.76 -14.54
N GLY A 106 3.31 -1.55 -13.47
CA GLY A 106 2.79 -2.89 -13.29
C GLY A 106 3.86 -3.97 -13.25
N ILE A 107 3.53 -5.07 -12.59
CA ILE A 107 4.31 -6.32 -12.59
C ILE A 107 3.50 -7.42 -13.26
N THR A 108 4.15 -8.45 -13.78
CA THR A 108 3.46 -9.58 -14.41
C THR A 108 2.58 -10.32 -13.40
N CYS A 109 1.51 -10.96 -13.87
CA CYS A 109 0.65 -11.80 -13.04
C CYS A 109 1.43 -12.95 -12.38
N GLU A 110 2.45 -13.48 -13.06
CA GLU A 110 3.39 -14.44 -12.47
C GLU A 110 4.12 -13.87 -11.26
N GLU A 111 4.73 -12.69 -11.40
CA GLU A 111 5.49 -12.04 -10.34
C GLU A 111 4.61 -11.62 -9.17
N PHE A 112 3.42 -11.10 -9.47
CA PHE A 112 2.40 -10.82 -8.47
C PHE A 112 2.07 -12.04 -7.62
N GLN A 113 1.86 -13.20 -8.24
CA GLN A 113 1.55 -14.43 -7.52
C GLN A 113 2.71 -14.91 -6.64
N LYS A 114 3.96 -14.78 -7.12
CA LYS A 114 5.17 -15.10 -6.34
C LYS A 114 5.32 -14.21 -5.10
N ARG A 115 4.94 -12.93 -5.21
CA ARG A 115 5.07 -11.93 -4.14
C ARG A 115 3.88 -11.87 -3.18
N LEU A 116 2.87 -12.72 -3.33
CA LEU A 116 1.67 -12.68 -2.49
C LEU A 116 1.98 -12.87 -1.00
N GLN A 117 1.81 -11.80 -0.24
CA GLN A 117 1.99 -11.73 1.19
C GLN A 117 0.65 -11.82 1.94
N SER A 118 0.65 -12.50 3.08
CA SER A 118 -0.48 -12.52 4.02
C SER A 118 -0.72 -11.15 4.67
N TYR A 119 -1.87 -10.95 5.31
CA TYR A 119 -2.13 -9.72 6.09
C TYR A 119 -1.07 -9.43 7.15
N GLN A 120 -0.52 -10.47 7.79
CA GLN A 120 0.53 -10.29 8.79
C GLN A 120 1.80 -9.78 8.12
N GLN A 121 2.25 -10.43 7.04
CA GLN A 121 3.44 -10.00 6.29
C GLN A 121 3.32 -8.57 5.75
N LEU A 122 2.14 -8.18 5.24
CA LEU A 122 1.89 -6.81 4.80
C LEU A 122 1.98 -5.81 5.96
N ALA A 123 1.44 -6.16 7.13
CA ALA A 123 1.56 -5.33 8.33
C ALA A 123 3.00 -5.26 8.84
N ASP A 124 3.78 -6.33 8.71
CA ASP A 124 5.20 -6.36 9.06
C ASP A 124 6.00 -5.45 8.13
N VAL A 125 5.71 -5.43 6.82
CA VAL A 125 6.31 -4.49 5.86
C VAL A 125 6.02 -3.03 6.25
N ILE A 126 4.75 -2.70 6.55
CA ILE A 126 4.37 -1.34 7.01
C ILE A 126 5.08 -0.99 8.32
N THR A 127 5.22 -1.97 9.22
CA THR A 127 5.88 -1.74 10.51
C THR A 127 7.38 -1.51 10.35
N ALA A 128 8.01 -2.23 9.43
CA ALA A 128 9.41 -2.06 9.10
C ALA A 128 9.66 -0.74 8.35
N SER A 129 8.76 -0.31 7.47
CA SER A 129 8.93 0.93 6.70
C SER A 129 8.92 2.19 7.56
N VAL A 130 8.28 2.14 8.74
CA VAL A 130 8.27 3.26 9.69
C VAL A 130 9.46 3.26 10.66
N GLN A 131 10.43 2.36 10.47
CA GLN A 131 11.68 2.33 11.25
C GLN A 131 12.77 3.19 10.57
N MET A 132 13.87 3.47 11.27
CA MET A 132 15.04 4.15 10.70
C MET A 132 15.91 3.17 9.91
#